data_AF-A0A8T4SEW0-F1
#
_entry.id   AF-A0A8T4SEW0-F1
#
_cell.length_a   1.000
_cell.length_b   1.000
_cell.length_c   1.000
_cell.angle_alpha   90.00
_cell.angle_beta   90.00
_cell.angle_gamma   90.00
#
_symmetry.space_group_name_H-M   'P 1'
#
loop_
_entity.id
_entity.type
_entity.pdbx_description
1 polymer ?
#
loop_
_entity_poly.entity_id
_entity_poly.type
_entity_poly.pdbx_seq_one_letter_code
_entity_poly.pdbx_strand_id
1 'polypeptide(L)' 'MIERCNIKISSPTRKTYFTADNIMQFDTRIEPADALRIAEAISEEAIFVTLEEKLVANNELQKKFNVKIKLPY' A
#
# COMPACT_ATOMS: atom_id res chain seq x y z
N MET A 1 26.28 16.50 -16.93
CA MET A 1 26.44 15.35 -16.03
C MET A 1 25.03 14.91 -15.67
N ILE A 2 24.52 13.85 -16.30
CA ILE A 2 23.14 13.40 -16.05
C ILE A 2 23.19 12.58 -14.76
N GLU A 3 22.66 13.12 -13.68
CA GLU A 3 22.51 12.40 -12.42
C GLU A 3 21.74 11.10 -12.72
N ARG A 4 22.39 9.96 -12.46
CA ARG A 4 21.72 8.66 -12.52
C ARG A 4 20.68 8.66 -11.40
N CYS A 5 19.44 9.04 -11.70
CA CYS A 5 18.32 8.69 -10.84
C CYS A 5 18.37 7.16 -10.68
N ASN A 6 18.57 6.69 -9.45
CA ASN A 6 18.40 5.28 -9.08
C ASN A 6 16.91 4.94 -9.17
N ILE A 7 16.35 4.93 -10.38
CA ILE A 7 15.00 4.46 -10.63
C ILE A 7 15.08 2.94 -10.52
N LYS A 8 14.82 2.43 -9.31
CA LYS A 8 14.53 1.02 -9.13
C LYS A 8 13.14 0.77 -9.71
N ILE A 9 13.10 0.10 -10.85
CA ILE A 9 11.86 -0.47 -11.38
C ILE A 9 11.60 -1.72 -10.54
N SER A 10 10.88 -1.57 -9.42
CA SER A 10 10.30 -2.70 -8.69
C SER A 10 8.96 -3.02 -9.34
N SER A 11 8.80 -4.25 -9.81
CA SER A 11 7.48 -4.77 -10.14
C SER A 11 6.91 -5.49 -8.92
N PRO A 12 5.61 -5.35 -8.61
CA PRO A 12 4.98 -6.07 -7.52
C PRO A 12 5.20 -7.58 -7.71
N THR A 13 5.64 -8.24 -6.64
CA THR A 13 5.91 -9.68 -6.68
C THR A 13 4.60 -10.47 -6.56
N ARG A 14 4.62 -11.77 -6.85
CA ARG A 14 3.47 -12.66 -6.60
C ARG A 14 2.93 -12.55 -5.16
N LYS A 15 3.81 -12.31 -4.18
CA LYS A 15 3.41 -12.09 -2.78
C LYS A 15 2.63 -10.80 -2.61
N THR A 16 3.04 -9.72 -3.29
CA THR A 16 2.34 -8.43 -3.28
C THR A 16 0.90 -8.57 -3.80
N TYR A 17 0.71 -9.29 -4.90
CA TYR A 17 -0.64 -9.58 -5.42
C TYR A 17 -1.49 -10.41 -4.45
N PHE A 18 -0.90 -11.42 -3.80
CA PHE A 18 -1.59 -12.21 -2.79
C PHE A 18 -2.00 -11.36 -1.57
N THR A 19 -1.14 -10.44 -1.14
CA THR A 19 -1.47 -9.50 -0.06
C THR A 19 -2.59 -8.54 -0.48
N ALA A 20 -2.57 -8.03 -1.72
CA ALA A 20 -3.63 -7.17 -2.24
C ALA A 20 -4.99 -7.90 -2.27
N ASP A 21 -5.01 -9.16 -2.68
CA ASP A 21 -6.22 -9.99 -2.65
C ASP A 21 -6.76 -10.17 -1.22
N ASN A 22 -5.89 -10.46 -0.25
CA ASN A 22 -6.27 -10.55 1.16
C ASN A 22 -6.82 -9.23 1.72
N ILE A 23 -6.30 -8.07 1.27
CA ILE A 23 -6.81 -6.75 1.65
C ILE A 23 -8.22 -6.55 1.10
N MET A 24 -8.45 -6.89 -0.17
CA MET A 24 -9.77 -6.78 -0.79
C MET A 24 -10.80 -7.73 -0.18
N GLN A 25 -10.38 -8.94 0.22
CA GLN A 25 -11.25 -9.88 0.93
C GLN A 25 -11.57 -9.40 2.35
N PHE A 26 -10.66 -8.65 2.98
CA PHE A 26 -10.87 -8.10 4.31
C PHE A 26 -11.84 -6.91 4.30
N ASP A 27 -11.67 -5.97 3.38
CA ASP A 27 -12.60 -4.85 3.17
C ASP A 27 -12.89 -4.69 1.68
N THR A 28 -14.08 -5.16 1.29
CA THR A 28 -14.55 -5.16 -0.10
C THR A 28 -14.84 -3.77 -0.65
N ARG A 29 -14.77 -2.72 0.19
CA ARG A 29 -14.93 -1.33 -0.23
C ARG A 29 -13.61 -0.71 -0.69
N ILE A 30 -12.48 -1.38 -0.48
CA ILE A 30 -11.18 -0.93 -0.94
C ILE A 30 -11.06 -1.22 -2.44
N GLU A 31 -10.72 -0.20 -3.22
CA GLU A 31 -10.51 -0.39 -4.65
C GLU A 31 -9.28 -1.26 -4.92
N PRO A 32 -9.28 -2.09 -5.98
CA PRO A 32 -8.15 -2.96 -6.30
C PRO A 32 -6.81 -2.22 -6.43
N ALA A 33 -6.84 -0.99 -6.96
CA ALA A 33 -5.66 -0.17 -7.11
C ALA A 33 -5.06 0.26 -5.76
N ASP A 34 -5.90 0.65 -4.80
CA ASP A 34 -5.46 1.01 -3.45
C ASP A 34 -4.97 -0.21 -2.69
N ALA A 35 -5.66 -1.35 -2.81
CA ALA A 35 -5.22 -2.61 -2.21
C ALA A 35 -3.82 -3.00 -2.70
N LEU A 36 -3.53 -2.83 -4.00
CA LEU A 36 -2.21 -3.09 -4.56
C LEU A 36 -1.14 -2.14 -4.00
N ARG A 37 -1.42 -0.85 -3.93
CA ARG A 37 -0.48 0.15 -3.38
C ARG A 37 -0.20 -0.06 -1.89
N ILE A 38 -1.22 -0.43 -1.11
CA ILE A 38 -1.07 -0.78 0.30
C ILE A 38 -0.22 -2.05 0.42
N ALA A 39 -0.46 -3.06 -0.41
CA ALA A 39 0.35 -4.28 -0.45
C ALA A 39 1.81 -4.02 -0.82
N GLU A 40 2.08 -3.09 -1.74
CA GLU A 40 3.44 -2.64 -2.05
C GLU A 40 4.10 -1.97 -0.85
N ALA A 41 3.41 -1.03 -0.20
CA ALA A 41 3.91 -0.37 1.01
C ALA A 41 4.22 -1.37 2.13
N ILE A 42 3.40 -2.42 2.31
CA ILE A 42 3.68 -3.52 3.25
C ILE A 42 4.94 -4.29 2.84
N SER A 43 5.08 -4.61 1.56
CA SER A 43 6.23 -5.37 1.04
C SER A 43 7.54 -4.60 1.15
N GLU A 44 7.49 -3.27 1.12
CA GLU A 44 8.65 -2.39 1.26
C GLU A 44 8.83 -1.85 2.69
N GLU A 45 8.00 -2.29 3.64
CA GLU A 45 7.96 -1.78 5.02
C GLU A 45 7.85 -0.24 5.09
N ALA A 46 7.15 0.33 4.11
CA ALA A 46 7.01 1.76 3.90
C ALA A 46 5.72 2.32 4.52
N ILE A 47 5.70 3.63 4.77
CA ILE A 47 4.48 4.36 5.14
C ILE A 47 3.72 4.65 3.85
N PHE A 48 2.45 4.25 3.81
CA PHE A 48 1.57 4.58 2.70
C PHE A 48 0.97 5.97 2.92
N VAL A 49 1.31 6.92 2.06
CA VAL A 49 0.76 8.28 2.10
C VAL A 49 -0.33 8.41 1.05
N THR A 50 -1.54 8.79 1.48
CA THR A 50 -2.70 8.95 0.60
C THR A 50 -3.54 10.15 1.02
N LEU A 51 -4.33 10.68 0.08
CA LEU A 51 -5.37 11.70 0.34
C LEU A 51 -6.72 11.07 0.71
N GLU A 52 -6.85 9.74 0.58
CA GLU A 52 -8.08 9.02 0.88
C GLU A 52 -8.29 8.88 2.39
N GLU A 53 -9.08 9.78 2.96
CA GLU A 53 -9.37 9.83 4.40
C GLU A 53 -9.99 8.52 4.91
N LYS A 54 -10.77 7.82 4.08
CA LYS A 54 -11.39 6.54 4.44
C LYS A 54 -10.36 5.45 4.70
N LEU A 55 -9.26 5.43 3.94
CA LEU A 55 -8.17 4.47 4.13
C LEU A 55 -7.35 4.81 5.38
N VAL A 56 -7.12 6.10 5.61
CA VAL A 56 -6.42 6.59 6.82
C VAL A 56 -7.23 6.28 8.07
N ALA A 57 -8.55 6.43 8.03
CA ALA A 57 -9.43 6.13 9.16
C ALA A 57 -9.61 4.62 9.42
N ASN A 58 -9.18 3.74 8.51
CA ASN A 58 -9.32 2.29 8.64
C ASN A 58 -8.26 1.69 9.57
N ASN A 59 -8.45 1.90 10.87
CA ASN A 59 -7.54 1.41 11.92
C ASN A 59 -7.44 -0.12 11.98
N GLU A 60 -8.48 -0.85 11.57
CA GLU A 60 -8.48 -2.31 11.57
C GLU A 60 -7.56 -2.86 10.48
N LEU A 61 -7.62 -2.27 9.27
CA LEU A 61 -6.70 -2.58 8.18
C LEU A 61 -5.24 -2.32 8.60
N GLN A 62 -4.96 -1.15 9.15
CA GLN A 62 -3.61 -0.77 9.58
C GLN A 62 -3.04 -1.74 10.61
N LYS A 63 -3.84 -2.17 11.59
CA LYS A 63 -3.42 -3.17 12.60
C LYS A 63 -3.24 -4.56 12.00
N LYS A 64 -4.19 -5.03 11.19
CA LYS A 64 -4.20 -6.39 10.66
C LYS A 64 -3.02 -6.65 9.72
N PHE A 65 -2.70 -5.68 8.88
CA PHE A 65 -1.63 -5.79 7.89
C PHE A 65 -0.33 -5.09 8.32
N ASN A 66 -0.28 -4.58 9.56
CA ASN A 66 0.86 -3.85 10.13
C ASN A 66 1.38 -2.75 9.19
N VAL A 67 0.45 -1.98 8.61
CA VAL A 67 0.75 -0.89 7.67
C VAL A 67 0.41 0.45 8.32
N LYS A 68 1.27 1.44 8.12
CA LYS A 68 1.00 2.82 8.54
C LYS A 68 0.47 3.59 7.36
N ILE A 69 -0.76 4.08 7.46
CA ILE A 69 -1.39 4.92 6.43
C ILE A 69 -1.53 6.33 6.98
N LYS A 70 -1.03 7.33 6.25
CA LYS A 70 -1.03 8.73 6.68
C LYS A 70 -1.54 9.66 5.60
N LEU A 71 -2.05 10.80 6.04
CA LEU A 71 -2.24 11.98 5.20
C LEU A 71 -0.89 12.66 4.98
N PRO A 72 -0.72 13.42 3.88
CA PRO A 72 0.54 14.10 3.57
C PRO A 72 0.86 15.31 4.44
N TYR A 73 -0.03 15.72 5.34
CA TYR A 73 0.06 16.89 6.21
C TYR A 73 0.27 16.54 7.68
#